data_AF-A0AA92E9E3-F1
#
_entry.id   AF-A0AA92E9E3-F1
#
_cell.length_a   1.000
_cell.length_b   1.000
_cell.length_c   1.000
_cell.angle_alpha   90.00
_cell.angle_beta   90.00
_cell.angle_gamma   90.00
#
_symmetry.space_group_name_H-M   'P 1'
#
loop_
_entity.id
_entity.type
_entity.pdbx_description
1 polymer ?
#
loop_
_entity_poly.entity_id
_entity_poly.type
_entity_poly.pdbx_seq_one_letter_code
_entity_poly.pdbx_strand_id
1 'polypeptide(L)'
;MTTDAAPPHIDDLFGAPPPAAEPARPKRPAARQGVQPAAATPELNALAQRLPRGLRIGTSSWSYPGWEGLVYGGGYSESQLARKGLAAYGQHPLFRTVSIDRGFYAPIPLADYVAYAASVPDDFRFAVKAPAAVCDAWIRESDGRARQPNPAFLNAEFAVRDFVEPATRGLGTRCGPLVFQLSPLGSLVEDAIGFLERLEAFLAALPPLDRQRTPDAVYAVELRDATLLTPRFIKMLRAVGVRYCVGLHERMPAADRQAAAIALLDAGAPGPLVVRWNLNSRHRYAQAEAAYKPFDKLVDEDPFSRETLADMAVAALAAGRQVTILISNKAEGCSPLSCIRLAEAIAARRPADAA
;
A
#
# COMPACT_ATOMS: atom_id res chain seq x y z
N MET A 1 -14.18 -78.20 22.80
CA MET A 1 -15.16 -77.25 23.39
C MET A 1 -14.92 -75.91 22.70
N THR A 2 -15.42 -75.77 21.47
CA THR A 2 -16.69 -75.09 21.12
C THR A 2 -16.59 -73.57 21.33
N THR A 3 -16.25 -72.94 20.21
CA THR A 3 -16.49 -71.56 19.80
C THR A 3 -17.93 -71.12 20.04
N ASP A 4 -18.14 -69.86 20.42
CA ASP A 4 -19.28 -69.08 19.91
C ASP A 4 -19.00 -67.57 19.97
N ALA A 5 -19.06 -66.92 18.82
CA ALA A 5 -19.30 -65.49 18.68
C ALA A 5 -19.85 -65.27 17.26
N ALA A 6 -21.08 -64.78 17.19
CA ALA A 6 -21.81 -64.39 15.99
C ALA A 6 -22.55 -63.06 16.29
N PRO A 7 -23.14 -62.37 15.29
CA PRO A 7 -22.63 -61.89 13.98
C PRO A 7 -22.97 -60.35 13.85
N PRO A 8 -23.21 -59.65 12.70
CA PRO A 8 -23.99 -60.03 11.49
C PRO A 8 -23.50 -59.61 10.08
N HIS A 9 -24.14 -60.27 9.08
CA HIS A 9 -24.64 -59.90 7.71
C HIS A 9 -23.68 -59.33 6.61
N ILE A 10 -23.45 -59.94 5.42
CA ILE A 10 -24.29 -60.40 4.25
C ILE A 10 -24.89 -59.20 3.48
N ASP A 11 -24.80 -58.95 2.16
CA ASP A 11 -24.48 -59.64 0.88
C ASP A 11 -23.61 -58.67 0.01
N ASP A 12 -22.67 -59.02 -0.88
CA ASP A 12 -22.55 -59.98 -1.98
C ASP A 12 -22.81 -59.38 -3.40
N LEU A 13 -22.10 -59.95 -4.38
CA LEU A 13 -22.29 -59.93 -5.84
C LEU A 13 -21.62 -58.87 -6.76
N PHE A 14 -20.65 -59.38 -7.53
CA PHE A 14 -19.99 -58.92 -8.76
C PHE A 14 -18.74 -58.02 -8.66
N GLY A 15 -17.58 -58.61 -9.00
CA GLY A 15 -16.33 -57.90 -9.24
C GLY A 15 -16.30 -57.14 -10.58
N ALA A 16 -15.70 -55.96 -10.58
CA ALA A 16 -15.37 -55.17 -11.76
C ALA A 16 -13.90 -54.70 -11.71
N PRO A 17 -13.22 -54.55 -12.87
CA PRO A 17 -11.75 -54.53 -13.00
C PRO A 17 -11.11 -53.21 -12.51
N PRO A 18 -9.78 -53.20 -12.27
CA PRO A 18 -9.09 -52.00 -11.76
C PRO A 18 -9.27 -50.81 -12.72
N PRO A 19 -9.45 -49.59 -12.19
CA PRO A 19 -9.70 -48.42 -13.02
C PRO A 19 -8.50 -48.12 -13.92
N ALA A 20 -8.80 -47.80 -15.19
CA ALA A 20 -7.82 -47.39 -16.18
C ALA A 20 -7.06 -46.14 -15.72
N ALA A 21 -5.75 -46.14 -15.96
CA ALA A 21 -4.87 -45.02 -15.62
C ALA A 21 -5.36 -43.72 -16.28
N GLU A 22 -5.61 -42.69 -15.46
CA GLU A 22 -5.92 -41.34 -15.92
C GLU A 22 -4.78 -40.81 -16.82
N PRO A 23 -5.11 -40.11 -17.92
CA PRO A 23 -4.09 -39.50 -18.76
C PRO A 23 -3.32 -38.45 -17.95
N ALA A 24 -1.99 -38.59 -17.97
CA ALA A 24 -1.08 -37.72 -17.24
C ALA A 24 -1.34 -36.24 -17.58
N ARG A 25 -1.68 -35.46 -16.55
CA ARG A 25 -1.71 -33.99 -16.65
C ARG A 25 -0.35 -33.50 -17.16
N PRO A 26 -0.31 -32.50 -18.06
CA PRO A 26 0.94 -31.98 -18.58
C PRO A 26 1.82 -31.50 -17.42
N LYS A 27 3.06 -32.00 -17.38
CA LYS A 27 4.05 -31.64 -16.37
C LYS A 27 4.27 -30.13 -16.43
N ARG A 28 3.92 -29.42 -15.35
CA ARG A 28 4.30 -28.02 -15.12
C ARG A 28 5.81 -27.85 -15.38
N PRO A 29 6.25 -26.87 -16.18
CA PRO A 29 7.67 -26.63 -16.38
C PRO A 29 8.36 -26.40 -15.04
N ALA A 30 9.56 -26.96 -14.90
CA ALA A 30 10.33 -27.01 -13.67
C ALA A 30 10.55 -25.62 -13.05
N ALA A 31 10.42 -25.57 -11.72
CA ALA A 31 10.68 -24.44 -10.83
C ALA A 31 12.16 -23.99 -10.83
N ARG A 32 12.66 -23.46 -11.95
CA ARG A 32 13.99 -22.84 -12.06
C ARG A 32 13.98 -21.36 -12.45
N GLN A 33 12.84 -20.83 -12.89
CA GLN A 33 12.67 -19.40 -13.11
C GLN A 33 11.94 -18.80 -11.89
N GLY A 34 12.41 -17.65 -11.40
CA GLY A 34 11.73 -16.91 -10.32
C GLY A 34 10.31 -16.49 -10.71
N VAL A 35 9.65 -15.67 -9.90
CA VAL A 35 8.37 -15.07 -10.28
C VAL A 35 8.59 -14.25 -11.56
N GLN A 36 7.83 -14.55 -12.62
CA GLN A 36 7.92 -13.85 -13.90
C GLN A 36 6.89 -12.72 -13.98
N PRO A 37 7.21 -11.57 -14.60
CA PRO A 37 6.22 -10.53 -14.88
C PRO A 37 5.21 -11.01 -15.93
N ALA A 38 3.99 -10.48 -15.87
CA ALA A 38 3.03 -10.62 -16.96
C ALA A 38 3.52 -9.83 -18.20
N ALA A 39 3.21 -10.33 -19.39
CA ALA A 39 3.50 -9.58 -20.62
C ALA A 39 2.59 -8.35 -20.70
N ALA A 40 3.18 -7.16 -20.80
CA ALA A 40 2.43 -5.92 -20.95
C ALA A 40 1.82 -5.81 -22.35
N THR A 41 0.56 -5.39 -22.44
CA THR A 41 -0.10 -5.13 -23.72
C THR A 41 0.47 -3.87 -24.37
N PRO A 42 0.38 -3.72 -25.71
CA PRO A 42 0.78 -2.48 -26.39
C PRO A 42 0.10 -1.23 -25.83
N GLU A 43 -1.18 -1.33 -25.45
CA GLU A 43 -1.97 -0.22 -24.90
C GLU A 43 -1.45 0.22 -23.53
N LEU A 44 -1.08 -0.75 -22.68
CA LEU A 44 -0.50 -0.48 -21.37
C LEU A 44 0.86 0.21 -21.49
N ASN A 45 1.69 -0.23 -22.44
CA ASN A 45 2.98 0.39 -22.72
C ASN A 45 2.81 1.82 -23.25
N ALA A 46 1.87 2.04 -24.19
CA ALA A 46 1.56 3.36 -24.72
C ALA A 46 1.02 4.31 -23.62
N LEU A 47 0.18 3.81 -22.72
CA LEU A 47 -0.29 4.58 -21.56
C LEU A 47 0.89 4.98 -20.65
N ALA A 48 1.77 4.04 -20.31
CA ALA A 48 2.92 4.31 -19.46
C ALA A 48 3.87 5.38 -20.05
N GLN A 49 4.08 5.36 -21.36
CA GLN A 49 4.93 6.34 -22.06
C GLN A 49 4.36 7.77 -22.02
N ARG A 50 3.03 7.93 -21.92
CA ARG A 50 2.37 9.24 -21.81
C ARG A 50 2.43 9.83 -20.40
N LEU A 51 2.78 9.05 -19.38
CA LEU A 51 2.78 9.49 -18.00
C LEU A 51 4.14 10.07 -17.60
N PRO A 52 4.15 11.25 -16.94
CA PRO A 52 5.40 11.92 -16.57
C PRO A 52 6.17 11.09 -15.54
N ARG A 53 7.51 11.23 -15.53
CA ARG A 53 8.36 10.56 -14.53
C ARG A 53 8.03 10.93 -13.08
N GLY A 54 7.50 12.13 -12.85
CA GLY A 54 7.10 12.61 -11.52
C GLY A 54 5.88 11.89 -10.91
N LEU A 55 5.17 11.08 -11.70
CA LEU A 55 4.01 10.31 -11.25
C LEU A 55 4.41 8.89 -10.86
N ARG A 56 4.19 8.54 -9.60
CA ARG A 56 4.43 7.18 -9.08
C ARG A 56 3.10 6.62 -8.62
N ILE A 57 2.55 5.71 -9.41
CA ILE A 57 1.37 4.93 -9.07
C ILE A 57 1.82 3.51 -8.76
N GLY A 58 1.18 2.90 -7.77
CA GLY A 58 1.38 1.50 -7.44
C GLY A 58 0.43 1.06 -6.35
N THR A 59 0.80 -0.04 -5.69
CA THR A 59 -0.12 -0.78 -4.81
C THR A 59 0.36 -0.76 -3.36
N SER A 60 -0.55 -1.12 -2.44
CA SER A 60 -0.25 -1.17 -1.01
C SER A 60 0.57 -2.40 -0.58
N SER A 61 0.72 -3.38 -1.47
CA SER A 61 1.59 -4.57 -1.33
C SER A 61 1.77 -5.18 -2.74
N TRP A 62 2.61 -6.19 -2.89
CA TRP A 62 2.79 -6.92 -4.15
C TRP A 62 2.30 -8.37 -4.10
N SER A 63 2.00 -8.95 -2.93
CA SER A 63 1.95 -10.41 -2.77
C SER A 63 0.61 -11.10 -3.09
N TYR A 64 -0.17 -10.64 -4.07
CA TYR A 64 -1.52 -11.19 -4.32
C TYR A 64 -1.56 -12.20 -5.49
N PRO A 65 -1.99 -13.46 -5.26
CA PRO A 65 -2.12 -14.47 -6.30
C PRO A 65 -3.12 -14.12 -7.41
N GLY A 66 -4.20 -13.40 -7.11
CA GLY A 66 -5.23 -13.01 -8.08
C GLY A 66 -4.74 -12.05 -9.17
N TRP A 67 -3.48 -11.62 -9.14
CA TRP A 67 -2.88 -10.78 -10.17
C TRP A 67 -2.16 -11.59 -11.27
N GLU A 68 -2.38 -12.90 -11.34
CA GLU A 68 -1.99 -13.72 -12.49
C GLU A 68 -2.56 -13.11 -13.79
N GLY A 69 -1.70 -12.95 -14.79
CA GLY A 69 -2.03 -12.30 -16.06
C GLY A 69 -2.07 -10.76 -16.02
N LEU A 70 -2.17 -10.15 -14.83
CA LEU A 70 -2.17 -8.68 -14.67
C LEU A 70 -0.78 -8.15 -14.32
N VAL A 71 -0.11 -8.79 -13.36
CA VAL A 71 1.23 -8.40 -12.86
C VAL A 71 2.20 -9.57 -12.99
N TYR A 72 1.70 -10.79 -12.80
CA TYR A 72 2.52 -12.01 -12.79
C TYR A 72 2.19 -12.90 -13.98
N GLY A 73 3.22 -13.42 -14.65
CA GLY A 73 3.09 -14.25 -15.86
C GLY A 73 2.55 -15.67 -15.62
N GLY A 74 2.21 -16.01 -14.38
CA GLY A 74 1.62 -17.30 -14.02
C GLY A 74 1.14 -17.34 -12.57
N GLY A 75 0.51 -18.45 -12.19
CA GLY A 75 -0.02 -18.66 -10.85
C GLY A 75 1.05 -18.94 -9.81
N TYR A 76 1.16 -18.06 -8.81
CA TYR A 76 2.09 -18.18 -7.68
C TYR A 76 1.34 -18.06 -6.36
N SER A 77 1.82 -18.76 -5.32
CA SER A 77 1.31 -18.56 -3.97
C SER A 77 1.72 -17.19 -3.41
N GLU A 78 0.93 -16.67 -2.47
CA GLU A 78 1.22 -15.41 -1.77
C GLU A 78 2.62 -15.43 -1.13
N SER A 79 3.03 -16.55 -0.54
CA SER A 79 4.37 -16.69 0.05
C SER A 79 5.50 -16.59 -0.99
N GLN A 80 5.31 -17.17 -2.19
CA GLN A 80 6.26 -17.02 -3.28
C GLN A 80 6.34 -15.56 -3.75
N LEU A 81 5.19 -14.90 -3.90
CA LEU A 81 5.13 -13.50 -4.33
C LEU A 81 5.72 -12.54 -3.29
N ALA A 82 5.42 -12.74 -2.01
CA ALA A 82 5.98 -11.93 -0.92
C ALA A 82 7.52 -11.95 -0.91
N ARG A 83 8.12 -13.13 -1.17
CA ARG A 83 9.58 -13.32 -1.12
C ARG A 83 10.30 -12.98 -2.42
N LYS A 84 9.67 -13.25 -3.58
CA LYS A 84 10.35 -13.24 -4.89
C LYS A 84 9.60 -12.43 -5.96
N GLY A 85 8.41 -11.94 -5.67
CA GLY A 85 7.55 -11.25 -6.64
C GLY A 85 7.92 -9.79 -6.88
N LEU A 86 8.67 -9.14 -5.99
CA LEU A 86 8.99 -7.71 -6.10
C LEU A 86 9.74 -7.36 -7.41
N ALA A 87 10.65 -8.23 -7.85
CA ALA A 87 11.38 -8.03 -9.10
C ALA A 87 10.49 -8.12 -10.35
N ALA A 88 9.46 -8.97 -10.33
CA ALA A 88 8.45 -9.02 -11.40
C ALA A 88 7.49 -7.83 -11.31
N TYR A 89 7.06 -7.48 -10.09
CA TYR A 89 6.22 -6.31 -9.82
C TYR A 89 6.83 -5.01 -10.37
N GLY A 90 8.12 -4.79 -10.10
CA GLY A 90 8.86 -3.61 -10.56
C GLY A 90 9.09 -3.54 -12.07
N GLN A 91 8.76 -4.60 -12.82
CA GLN A 91 8.80 -4.59 -14.30
C GLN A 91 7.45 -4.20 -14.93
N HIS A 92 6.39 -4.05 -14.14
CA HIS A 92 5.10 -3.61 -14.66
C HIS A 92 5.20 -2.16 -15.17
N PRO A 93 4.77 -1.83 -16.40
CA PRO A 93 5.03 -0.52 -17.03
C PRO A 93 4.53 0.70 -16.24
N LEU A 94 3.44 0.55 -15.48
CA LEU A 94 2.87 1.64 -14.68
C LEU A 94 3.41 1.71 -13.25
N PHE A 95 3.98 0.63 -12.70
CA PHE A 95 4.26 0.55 -11.27
C PHE A 95 5.65 1.08 -10.97
N ARG A 96 5.71 2.34 -10.54
CA ARG A 96 6.94 3.02 -10.10
C ARG A 96 7.02 3.21 -8.59
N THR A 97 6.08 2.61 -7.86
CA THR A 97 6.09 2.61 -6.40
C THR A 97 5.37 1.40 -5.82
N VAL A 98 5.68 1.07 -4.57
CA VAL A 98 4.89 0.15 -3.75
C VAL A 98 5.03 0.52 -2.27
N SER A 99 4.00 0.21 -1.48
CA SER A 99 4.05 0.40 -0.03
C SER A 99 4.74 -0.78 0.66
N ILE A 100 5.62 -0.49 1.61
CA ILE A 100 6.18 -1.46 2.55
C ILE A 100 5.46 -1.28 3.89
N ASP A 101 4.50 -2.16 4.15
CA ASP A 101 3.64 -2.07 5.34
C ASP A 101 4.00 -3.11 6.42
N ARG A 102 4.81 -4.13 6.13
CA ARG A 102 5.17 -5.16 7.13
C ARG A 102 5.92 -4.58 8.34
N GLY A 103 6.56 -3.42 8.17
CA GLY A 103 7.24 -2.68 9.23
C GLY A 103 6.30 -2.18 10.33
N PHE A 104 4.98 -2.16 10.05
CA PHE A 104 3.96 -1.82 11.03
C PHE A 104 3.97 -2.76 12.23
N TYR A 105 4.22 -4.06 12.01
CA TYR A 105 4.15 -5.08 13.07
C TYR A 105 5.48 -5.29 13.79
N ALA A 106 6.60 -5.14 13.08
CA ALA A 106 7.94 -5.27 13.63
C ALA A 106 8.94 -4.44 12.80
N PRO A 107 9.99 -3.85 13.41
CA PRO A 107 11.04 -3.16 12.68
C PRO A 107 11.63 -4.02 11.56
N ILE A 108 11.89 -3.41 10.42
CA ILE A 108 12.50 -4.10 9.27
C ILE A 108 14.02 -3.97 9.36
N PRO A 109 14.78 -5.09 9.32
CA PRO A 109 16.23 -5.04 9.28
C PRO A 109 16.75 -4.28 8.05
N LEU A 110 17.85 -3.54 8.23
CA LEU A 110 18.52 -2.80 7.14
C LEU A 110 18.78 -3.66 5.90
N ALA A 111 19.23 -4.91 6.09
CA ALA A 111 19.54 -5.84 5.00
C ALA A 111 18.34 -6.10 4.09
N ASP A 112 17.13 -6.12 4.63
CA ASP A 112 15.93 -6.33 3.84
C ASP A 112 15.59 -5.11 2.99
N TYR A 113 15.77 -3.88 3.52
CA TYR A 113 15.63 -2.67 2.72
C TYR A 113 16.64 -2.63 1.57
N VAL A 114 17.90 -3.04 1.82
CA VAL A 114 18.92 -3.16 0.76
C VAL A 114 18.48 -4.17 -0.30
N ALA A 115 17.95 -5.33 0.12
CA ALA A 115 17.44 -6.34 -0.81
C ALA A 115 16.24 -5.83 -1.64
N TYR A 116 15.35 -5.04 -1.04
CA TYR A 116 14.25 -4.41 -1.76
C TYR A 116 14.74 -3.40 -2.79
N ALA A 117 15.67 -2.54 -2.41
CA ALA A 117 16.27 -1.57 -3.32
C ALA A 117 16.91 -2.27 -4.54
N ALA A 118 17.64 -3.36 -4.31
CA ALA A 118 18.29 -4.12 -5.39
C ALA A 118 17.31 -4.88 -6.31
N SER A 119 16.05 -5.05 -5.89
CA SER A 119 15.05 -5.83 -6.64
C SER A 119 14.25 -5.00 -7.65
N VAL A 120 14.41 -3.68 -7.70
CA VAL A 120 13.57 -2.78 -8.51
C VAL A 120 14.40 -1.82 -9.36
N PRO A 121 13.84 -1.29 -10.48
CA PRO A 121 14.49 -0.28 -11.31
C PRO A 121 14.93 0.99 -10.54
N ASP A 122 15.86 1.76 -11.12
CA ASP A 122 16.43 2.95 -10.48
C ASP A 122 15.43 4.11 -10.28
N ASP A 123 14.39 4.20 -11.10
CA ASP A 123 13.35 5.22 -11.02
C ASP A 123 12.23 4.87 -10.01
N PHE A 124 12.23 3.64 -9.50
CA PHE A 124 11.27 3.15 -8.53
C PHE A 124 11.45 3.82 -7.16
N ARG A 125 10.35 4.11 -6.46
CA ARG A 125 10.40 4.56 -5.06
C ARG A 125 9.53 3.70 -4.16
N PHE A 126 9.99 3.41 -2.97
CA PHE A 126 9.17 2.79 -1.95
C PHE A 126 8.53 3.85 -1.07
N ALA A 127 7.24 3.69 -0.79
CA ALA A 127 6.64 4.33 0.37
C ALA A 127 6.75 3.37 1.55
N VAL A 128 7.19 3.86 2.71
CA VAL A 128 7.41 3.01 3.88
C VAL A 128 6.51 3.47 4.99
N LYS A 129 5.69 2.55 5.51
CA LYS A 129 4.81 2.84 6.64
C LYS A 129 5.56 2.68 7.95
N ALA A 130 5.39 3.65 8.84
CA ALA A 130 6.00 3.63 10.16
C ALA A 130 5.46 2.49 11.05
N PRO A 131 6.28 1.97 11.99
CA PRO A 131 5.86 0.97 12.97
C PRO A 131 4.68 1.42 13.85
N ALA A 132 3.80 0.47 14.20
CA ALA A 132 2.70 0.72 15.14
C ALA A 132 3.21 1.21 16.50
N ALA A 133 4.41 0.78 16.90
CA ALA A 133 5.05 1.20 18.15
C ALA A 133 5.11 2.72 18.33
N VAL A 134 5.24 3.50 17.25
CA VAL A 134 5.28 4.98 17.32
C VAL A 134 4.00 5.63 16.79
N CYS A 135 3.10 4.88 16.15
CA CYS A 135 1.90 5.38 15.48
C CYS A 135 0.57 4.94 16.11
N ASP A 136 0.58 3.98 17.04
CA ASP A 136 -0.59 3.61 17.83
C ASP A 136 -0.44 4.11 19.26
N ALA A 137 -1.40 4.91 19.71
CA ALA A 137 -1.46 5.40 21.08
C ALA A 137 -1.76 4.29 22.10
N TRP A 138 -2.23 3.14 21.62
CA TRP A 138 -2.72 2.05 22.44
C TRP A 138 -1.99 0.75 22.09
N ILE A 139 -1.58 0.01 23.12
CA ILE A 139 -1.23 -1.40 22.95
C ILE A 139 -2.55 -2.16 22.86
N ARG A 140 -2.76 -2.84 21.73
CA ARG A 140 -3.99 -3.56 21.41
C ARG A 140 -3.79 -5.06 21.51
N GLU A 141 -4.84 -5.77 21.91
CA GLU A 141 -4.86 -7.23 21.76
C GLU A 141 -5.08 -7.64 20.30
N SER A 142 -4.99 -8.95 20.02
CA SER A 142 -5.20 -9.51 18.67
C SER A 142 -6.60 -9.24 18.11
N ASP A 143 -7.58 -8.92 18.97
CA ASP A 143 -8.94 -8.51 18.59
C ASP A 143 -9.08 -6.99 18.32
N GLY A 144 -8.01 -6.21 18.47
CA GLY A 144 -7.96 -4.77 18.21
C GLY A 144 -8.40 -3.87 19.37
N ARG A 145 -8.80 -4.42 20.52
CA ARG A 145 -9.21 -3.63 21.70
C ARG A 145 -8.01 -2.99 22.38
N ALA A 146 -8.15 -1.71 22.72
CA ALA A 146 -7.13 -0.97 23.48
C ALA A 146 -7.06 -1.52 24.91
N ARG A 147 -5.85 -1.85 25.37
CA ARG A 147 -5.64 -2.36 26.73
C ARG A 147 -4.93 -1.35 27.61
N GLN A 148 -3.87 -0.74 27.10
CA GLN A 148 -3.04 0.19 27.85
C GLN A 148 -2.44 1.26 26.94
N PRO A 149 -2.15 2.47 27.47
CA PRO A 149 -1.39 3.47 26.74
C PRO A 149 -0.05 2.91 26.26
N ASN A 150 0.33 3.24 25.03
CA ASN A 150 1.62 2.88 24.47
C ASN A 150 2.68 3.94 24.84
N PRO A 151 3.70 3.61 25.66
CA PRO A 151 4.74 4.56 26.05
C PRO A 151 5.66 4.96 24.88
N ALA A 152 5.71 4.17 23.80
CA ALA A 152 6.47 4.45 22.60
C ALA A 152 5.74 5.37 21.61
N PHE A 153 4.46 5.69 21.85
CA PHE A 153 3.68 6.52 20.94
C PHE A 153 4.28 7.92 20.80
N LEU A 154 4.54 8.33 19.55
CA LEU A 154 5.22 9.58 19.21
C LEU A 154 6.61 9.72 19.89
N ASN A 155 7.33 8.61 20.06
CA ASN A 155 8.73 8.62 20.50
C ASN A 155 9.67 8.78 19.29
N ALA A 156 10.36 9.93 19.20
CA ALA A 156 11.24 10.25 18.07
C ALA A 156 12.48 9.35 18.00
N GLU A 157 13.05 8.96 19.15
CA GLU A 157 14.22 8.07 19.18
C GLU A 157 13.90 6.70 18.58
N PHE A 158 12.77 6.10 18.96
CA PHE A 158 12.32 4.84 18.36
C PHE A 158 11.94 5.00 16.90
N ALA A 159 11.30 6.11 16.51
CA ALA A 159 11.00 6.38 15.10
C ALA A 159 12.29 6.48 14.26
N VAL A 160 13.34 7.09 14.78
CA VAL A 160 14.62 7.19 14.09
C VAL A 160 15.30 5.83 13.98
N ARG A 161 15.51 5.17 15.12
CA ARG A 161 16.25 3.90 15.21
C ARG A 161 15.60 2.77 14.42
N ASP A 162 14.29 2.61 14.54
CA ASP A 162 13.60 1.42 14.05
C ASP A 162 12.96 1.60 12.67
N PHE A 163 12.90 2.83 12.18
CA PHE A 163 12.19 3.16 10.95
C PHE A 163 12.95 4.11 10.03
N VAL A 164 13.20 5.36 10.43
CA VAL A 164 13.77 6.37 9.53
C VAL A 164 15.17 5.98 9.08
N GLU A 165 16.06 5.66 10.01
CA GLU A 165 17.45 5.32 9.69
C GLU A 165 17.59 4.05 8.85
N PRO A 166 17.01 2.89 9.23
CA PRO A 166 17.13 1.68 8.42
C PRO A 166 16.48 1.83 7.04
N ALA A 167 15.32 2.51 6.93
CA ALA A 167 14.66 2.73 5.65
C ALA A 167 15.49 3.63 4.72
N THR A 168 15.92 4.80 5.20
CA THR A 168 16.69 5.75 4.38
C THR A 168 18.07 5.22 3.99
N ARG A 169 18.75 4.52 4.90
CA ARG A 169 20.06 3.90 4.60
C ARG A 169 19.94 2.73 3.64
N GLY A 170 18.94 1.87 3.82
CA GLY A 170 18.80 0.66 3.02
C GLY A 170 18.23 0.92 1.63
N LEU A 171 17.27 1.86 1.52
CA LEU A 171 16.63 2.19 0.25
C LEU A 171 17.40 3.24 -0.56
N GLY A 172 18.14 4.14 0.10
CA GLY A 172 18.90 5.19 -0.55
C GLY A 172 18.03 6.00 -1.52
N THR A 173 18.46 6.11 -2.78
CA THR A 173 17.74 6.88 -3.80
C THR A 173 16.35 6.35 -4.11
N ARG A 174 16.05 5.08 -3.76
CA ARG A 174 14.72 4.47 -3.90
C ARG A 174 13.80 4.76 -2.72
N CYS A 175 14.25 5.49 -1.70
CA CYS A 175 13.40 5.93 -0.58
C CYS A 175 12.47 7.05 -1.05
N GLY A 176 11.16 6.80 -0.99
CA GLY A 176 10.11 7.79 -1.20
C GLY A 176 9.48 8.22 0.13
N PRO A 177 8.15 8.40 0.19
CA PRO A 177 7.47 8.85 1.41
C PRO A 177 7.67 7.91 2.61
N LEU A 178 7.95 8.49 3.77
CA LEU A 178 7.94 7.85 5.09
C LEU A 178 6.64 8.24 5.78
N VAL A 179 5.68 7.31 5.83
CA VAL A 179 4.29 7.60 6.22
C VAL A 179 4.04 7.19 7.67
N PHE A 180 3.84 8.18 8.53
CA PHE A 180 3.30 8.02 9.88
C PHE A 180 1.78 7.98 9.82
N GLN A 181 1.24 6.77 9.62
CA GLN A 181 -0.20 6.54 9.69
C GLN A 181 -0.62 6.34 11.14
N LEU A 182 -1.26 7.35 11.73
CA LEU A 182 -1.75 7.31 13.09
C LEU A 182 -2.97 6.38 13.18
N SER A 183 -2.89 5.37 14.05
CA SER A 183 -4.05 4.51 14.38
C SER A 183 -5.16 5.33 15.05
N PRO A 184 -6.41 4.84 15.06
CA PRO A 184 -7.50 5.45 15.83
C PRO A 184 -7.10 5.85 17.24
N LEU A 185 -7.17 7.15 17.54
CA LEU A 185 -6.57 7.72 18.73
C LEU A 185 -7.43 7.56 19.99
N GLY A 186 -8.70 7.17 19.87
CA GLY A 186 -9.60 6.99 21.01
C GLY A 186 -9.84 8.31 21.74
N SER A 187 -9.81 8.31 23.07
CA SER A 187 -10.05 9.51 23.89
C SER A 187 -9.05 10.65 23.67
N LEU A 188 -7.89 10.39 23.06
CA LEU A 188 -6.93 11.45 22.73
C LEU A 188 -7.48 12.45 21.70
N VAL A 189 -8.53 12.10 20.94
CA VAL A 189 -9.20 13.06 20.04
C VAL A 189 -9.96 14.15 20.80
N GLU A 190 -10.32 13.91 22.07
CA GLU A 190 -11.04 14.86 22.91
C GLU A 190 -10.14 16.05 23.30
N ASP A 191 -8.83 15.79 23.50
CA ASP A 191 -7.79 16.82 23.63
C ASP A 191 -7.03 17.01 22.31
N ALA A 192 -7.74 17.46 21.28
CA ALA A 192 -7.14 17.70 19.97
C ALA A 192 -5.98 18.71 20.02
N ILE A 193 -6.02 19.68 20.93
CA ILE A 193 -4.97 20.71 21.06
C ILE A 193 -3.69 20.10 21.62
N GLY A 194 -3.76 19.47 22.79
CA GLY A 194 -2.59 18.84 23.41
C GLY A 194 -2.04 17.69 22.56
N PHE A 195 -2.91 16.96 21.86
CA PHE A 195 -2.47 15.96 20.88
C PHE A 195 -1.65 16.57 19.74
N LEU A 196 -2.13 17.67 19.12
CA LEU A 196 -1.42 18.32 18.03
C LEU A 196 -0.07 18.89 18.47
N GLU A 197 0.03 19.41 19.70
CA GLU A 197 1.29 19.89 20.29
C GLU A 197 2.30 18.75 20.49
N ARG A 198 1.85 17.59 21.00
CA ARG A 198 2.71 16.39 21.06
C ARG A 198 3.16 15.92 19.69
N LEU A 199 2.26 15.93 18.69
CA LEU A 199 2.59 15.54 17.33
C LEU A 199 3.60 16.50 16.69
N GLU A 200 3.43 17.80 16.89
CA GLU A 200 4.38 18.83 16.41
C GLU A 200 5.77 18.62 17.02
N ALA A 201 5.85 18.43 18.34
CA ALA A 201 7.12 18.17 19.03
C ALA A 201 7.81 16.91 18.51
N PHE A 202 7.04 15.84 18.29
CA PHE A 202 7.57 14.60 17.70
C PHE A 202 8.12 14.81 16.29
N LEU A 203 7.36 15.47 15.42
CA LEU A 203 7.75 15.70 14.03
C LEU A 203 8.95 16.64 13.93
N ALA A 204 9.01 17.68 14.77
CA ALA A 204 10.14 18.61 14.85
C ALA A 204 11.43 17.95 15.38
N ALA A 205 11.31 16.87 16.16
CA ALA A 205 12.44 16.10 16.66
C ALA A 205 12.98 15.07 15.66
N LEU A 206 12.30 14.83 14.52
CA LEU A 206 12.81 13.95 13.48
C LEU A 206 14.01 14.60 12.75
N PRO A 207 15.03 13.80 12.36
CA PRO A 207 16.18 14.34 11.65
C PRO A 207 15.77 14.85 10.26
N PRO A 208 16.43 15.90 9.73
CA PRO A 208 16.23 16.30 8.35
C PRO A 208 16.61 15.15 7.40
N LEU A 209 15.83 14.95 6.35
CA LEU A 209 16.11 13.96 5.33
C LEU A 209 17.22 14.47 4.39
N ASP A 210 18.28 13.67 4.21
CA ASP A 210 19.39 13.97 3.31
C ASP A 210 18.93 13.86 1.85
N ARG A 211 18.81 15.00 1.17
CA ARG A 211 18.36 15.05 -0.24
C ARG A 211 19.36 14.47 -1.23
N GLN A 212 20.64 14.34 -0.88
CA GLN A 212 21.62 13.68 -1.76
C GLN A 212 21.44 12.16 -1.69
N ARG A 213 21.15 11.62 -0.50
CA ARG A 213 20.92 10.19 -0.30
C ARG A 213 19.52 9.76 -0.73
N THR A 214 18.50 10.53 -0.36
CA THR A 214 17.08 10.20 -0.52
C THR A 214 16.33 11.39 -1.14
N PRO A 215 16.54 11.71 -2.44
CA PRO A 215 16.04 12.94 -3.07
C PRO A 215 14.52 13.08 -3.10
N ASP A 216 13.80 11.95 -3.12
CA ASP A 216 12.34 11.89 -3.19
C ASP A 216 11.68 11.58 -1.82
N ALA A 217 12.48 11.46 -0.75
CA ALA A 217 11.94 11.15 0.57
C ALA A 217 11.31 12.38 1.22
N VAL A 218 10.15 12.15 1.83
CA VAL A 218 9.41 13.13 2.64
C VAL A 218 8.80 12.43 3.83
N TYR A 219 8.70 13.12 4.96
CA TYR A 219 7.80 12.69 6.01
C TYR A 219 6.37 13.03 5.63
N ALA A 220 5.45 12.09 5.88
CA ALA A 220 4.03 12.31 5.70
C ALA A 220 3.22 11.76 6.87
N VAL A 221 2.14 12.45 7.24
CA VAL A 221 1.20 11.99 8.29
C VAL A 221 -0.13 11.63 7.65
N GLU A 222 -0.62 10.43 7.96
CA GLU A 222 -1.95 9.95 7.56
C GLU A 222 -2.83 9.80 8.81
N LEU A 223 -4.02 10.41 8.80
CA LEU A 223 -4.97 10.33 9.92
C LEU A 223 -5.95 9.16 9.77
N ARG A 224 -6.53 8.74 10.90
CA ARG A 224 -7.67 7.81 10.97
C ARG A 224 -8.86 8.39 11.75
N ASP A 225 -8.81 9.67 12.09
CA ASP A 225 -9.84 10.37 12.85
C ASP A 225 -10.16 11.70 12.15
N ALA A 226 -11.30 11.76 11.44
CA ALA A 226 -11.69 12.92 10.62
C ALA A 226 -11.78 14.24 11.40
N THR A 227 -12.11 14.19 12.69
CA THR A 227 -12.22 15.37 13.56
C THR A 227 -10.90 16.13 13.72
N LEU A 228 -9.76 15.45 13.52
CA LEU A 228 -8.44 16.05 13.59
C LEU A 228 -7.99 16.69 12.27
N LEU A 229 -8.68 16.43 11.16
CA LEU A 229 -8.41 17.08 9.88
C LEU A 229 -8.93 18.52 9.91
N THR A 230 -8.14 19.40 10.53
CA THR A 230 -8.46 20.81 10.76
C THR A 230 -7.43 21.73 10.12
N PRO A 231 -7.73 23.01 9.90
CA PRO A 231 -6.74 23.98 9.47
C PRO A 231 -5.53 24.10 10.42
N ARG A 232 -5.72 23.87 11.73
CA ARG A 232 -4.63 23.87 12.72
C ARG A 232 -3.64 22.73 12.44
N PHE A 233 -4.15 21.52 12.25
CA PHE A 233 -3.33 20.36 11.90
C PHE A 233 -2.53 20.59 10.61
N ILE A 234 -3.20 21.08 9.55
CA ILE A 234 -2.54 21.31 8.25
C ILE A 234 -1.46 22.41 8.34
N LYS A 235 -1.73 23.51 9.06
CA LYS A 235 -0.75 24.57 9.26
C LYS A 235 0.44 24.11 10.10
N MET A 236 0.21 23.26 11.11
CA MET A 236 1.27 22.63 11.91
C MET A 236 2.18 21.79 11.02
N LEU A 237 1.61 20.88 10.21
CA LEU A 237 2.40 20.06 9.28
C LEU A 237 3.27 20.92 8.34
N ARG A 238 2.70 22.01 7.82
CA ARG A 238 3.45 22.98 6.99
C ARG A 238 4.63 23.60 7.74
N ALA A 239 4.42 24.02 8.99
CA ALA A 239 5.44 24.67 9.80
C ALA A 239 6.65 23.76 10.07
N VAL A 240 6.41 22.47 10.30
CA VAL A 240 7.48 21.47 10.50
C VAL A 240 7.97 20.80 9.20
N GLY A 241 7.47 21.23 8.03
CA GLY A 241 7.91 20.71 6.73
C GLY A 241 7.45 19.28 6.41
N VAL A 242 6.37 18.81 7.04
CA VAL A 242 5.82 17.47 6.88
C VAL A 242 4.61 17.51 5.94
N ARG A 243 4.44 16.45 5.13
CA ARG A 243 3.32 16.35 4.17
C ARG A 243 2.08 15.73 4.82
N TYR A 244 0.91 16.14 4.35
CA TYR A 244 -0.31 15.41 4.63
C TYR A 244 -0.45 14.25 3.63
N CYS A 245 -0.66 13.04 4.15
CA CYS A 245 -1.00 11.87 3.34
C CYS A 245 -2.52 11.76 3.26
N VAL A 246 -3.06 11.90 2.05
CA VAL A 246 -4.48 11.75 1.75
C VAL A 246 -4.84 10.28 1.90
N GLY A 247 -5.69 9.96 2.86
CA GLY A 247 -6.07 8.58 3.20
C GLY A 247 -7.54 8.34 2.89
N LEU A 248 -7.84 7.55 1.86
CA LEU A 248 -9.22 7.13 1.59
C LEU A 248 -9.51 5.89 2.45
N HIS A 249 -10.34 6.10 3.47
CA HIS A 249 -10.65 5.14 4.52
C HIS A 249 -12.01 5.48 5.14
N GLU A 250 -12.73 4.50 5.70
CA GLU A 250 -14.09 4.67 6.28
C GLU A 250 -14.19 5.73 7.41
N ARG A 251 -13.06 6.09 8.02
CA ARG A 251 -12.98 7.05 9.15
C ARG A 251 -12.53 8.44 8.72
N MET A 252 -12.25 8.62 7.43
CA MET A 252 -11.74 9.86 6.86
C MET A 252 -12.78 10.45 5.90
N PRO A 253 -12.78 11.78 5.71
CA PRO A 253 -13.66 12.40 4.74
C PRO A 253 -13.36 11.95 3.30
N ALA A 254 -14.31 12.19 2.40
CA ALA A 254 -14.13 11.95 0.98
C ALA A 254 -12.93 12.74 0.38
N ALA A 255 -12.48 12.31 -0.79
CA ALA A 255 -11.26 12.79 -1.42
C ALA A 255 -11.28 14.32 -1.69
N ASP A 256 -12.43 14.88 -2.05
CA ASP A 256 -12.63 16.30 -2.34
C ASP A 256 -12.37 17.19 -1.11
N ARG A 257 -12.87 16.79 0.07
CA ARG A 257 -12.60 17.49 1.33
C ARG A 257 -11.13 17.39 1.72
N GLN A 258 -10.47 16.28 1.43
CA GLN A 258 -9.03 16.14 1.65
C GLN A 258 -8.21 16.95 0.62
N ALA A 259 -8.70 17.15 -0.60
CA ALA A 259 -8.07 18.01 -1.60
C ALA A 259 -7.99 19.48 -1.14
N ALA A 260 -9.05 19.98 -0.48
CA ALA A 260 -9.02 21.30 0.16
C ALA A 260 -7.94 21.43 1.25
N ALA A 261 -7.68 20.34 1.99
CA ALA A 261 -6.60 20.31 2.97
C ALA A 261 -5.21 20.38 2.32
N ILE A 262 -5.02 19.73 1.16
CA ILE A 262 -3.80 19.85 0.36
C ILE A 262 -3.61 21.27 -0.16
N ALA A 263 -4.67 21.90 -0.68
CA ALA A 263 -4.58 23.30 -1.13
C ALA A 263 -4.17 24.26 0.00
N LEU A 264 -4.67 24.03 1.23
CA LEU A 264 -4.24 24.80 2.40
C LEU A 264 -2.78 24.52 2.78
N LEU A 265 -2.35 23.26 2.69
CA LEU A 265 -0.96 22.84 2.97
C LEU A 265 0.02 23.50 2.00
N ASP A 266 -0.37 23.60 0.74
CA ASP A 266 0.47 24.11 -0.36
C ASP A 266 0.36 25.62 -0.58
N ALA A 267 -0.43 26.32 0.25
CA ALA A 267 -0.50 27.76 0.23
C ALA A 267 0.90 28.38 0.43
N GLY A 268 1.40 29.04 -0.62
CA GLY A 268 2.71 29.68 -0.68
C GLY A 268 3.76 28.87 -1.45
N ALA A 269 3.86 27.56 -1.21
CA ALA A 269 4.82 26.70 -1.89
C ALA A 269 4.26 25.27 -2.07
N PRO A 270 4.03 24.83 -3.32
CA PRO A 270 3.56 23.46 -3.58
C PRO A 270 4.51 22.40 -3.04
N GLY A 271 3.97 21.26 -2.62
CA GLY A 271 4.73 20.11 -2.11
C GLY A 271 4.43 18.80 -2.84
N PRO A 272 5.21 17.73 -2.59
CA PRO A 272 4.85 16.41 -3.08
C PRO A 272 3.47 15.98 -2.58
N LEU A 273 2.73 15.27 -3.45
CA LEU A 273 1.44 14.67 -3.12
C LEU A 273 1.64 13.21 -2.73
N VAL A 274 1.10 12.83 -1.57
CA VAL A 274 1.12 11.44 -1.08
C VAL A 274 -0.32 11.00 -0.83
N VAL A 275 -0.73 9.91 -1.46
CA VAL A 275 -2.09 9.35 -1.38
C VAL A 275 -2.01 7.86 -1.07
N ARG A 276 -2.86 7.42 -0.15
CA ARG A 276 -3.13 6.01 0.14
C ARG A 276 -4.62 5.74 -0.01
N TRP A 277 -5.00 5.08 -1.10
CA TRP A 277 -6.36 4.64 -1.34
C TRP A 277 -6.58 3.27 -0.74
N ASN A 278 -6.98 3.24 0.53
CA ASN A 278 -7.02 2.01 1.32
C ASN A 278 -8.33 1.24 1.18
N LEU A 279 -9.45 1.93 0.97
CA LEU A 279 -10.79 1.35 1.01
C LEU A 279 -11.76 2.11 0.11
N ASN A 280 -12.73 1.41 -0.45
CA ASN A 280 -13.90 2.00 -1.09
C ASN A 280 -14.72 2.82 -0.09
N SER A 281 -15.19 4.00 -0.48
CA SER A 281 -16.00 4.87 0.38
C SER A 281 -17.32 4.24 0.84
N ARG A 282 -17.83 3.21 0.16
CA ARG A 282 -19.11 2.53 0.44
C ARG A 282 -19.03 1.40 1.48
N HIS A 283 -17.83 0.97 1.87
CA HIS A 283 -17.65 -0.25 2.68
C HIS A 283 -17.02 0.01 4.05
N ARG A 284 -17.34 -0.88 4.99
CA ARG A 284 -16.54 -1.06 6.21
C ARG A 284 -15.32 -1.93 5.88
N TYR A 285 -14.18 -1.66 6.51
CA TYR A 285 -12.90 -2.32 6.15
C TYR A 285 -12.95 -3.87 6.18
N ALA A 286 -13.70 -4.44 7.14
CA ALA A 286 -13.82 -5.90 7.31
C ALA A 286 -14.70 -6.58 6.25
N GLN A 287 -15.63 -5.86 5.62
CA GLN A 287 -16.58 -6.43 4.64
C GLN A 287 -15.97 -6.52 3.23
N ALA A 288 -15.14 -5.54 2.86
CA ALA A 288 -14.54 -5.45 1.53
C ALA A 288 -13.60 -6.62 1.20
N GLU A 289 -12.86 -7.15 2.18
CA GLU A 289 -11.84 -8.17 1.91
C GLU A 289 -12.45 -9.50 1.46
N ALA A 290 -13.50 -9.96 2.13
CA ALA A 290 -14.18 -11.19 1.76
C ALA A 290 -14.94 -11.05 0.44
N ALA A 291 -15.55 -9.87 0.21
CA ALA A 291 -16.35 -9.60 -0.99
C ALA A 291 -15.51 -9.53 -2.27
N TYR A 292 -14.25 -9.10 -2.19
CA TYR A 292 -13.43 -8.81 -3.36
C TYR A 292 -12.40 -9.87 -3.71
N LYS A 293 -12.20 -10.89 -2.86
CA LYS A 293 -11.37 -12.04 -3.24
C LYS A 293 -11.92 -12.67 -4.53
N PRO A 294 -11.04 -13.08 -5.46
CA PRO A 294 -9.59 -13.23 -5.32
C PRO A 294 -8.75 -12.00 -5.70
N PHE A 295 -9.37 -10.82 -5.88
CA PHE A 295 -8.75 -9.56 -6.30
C PHE A 295 -8.22 -9.52 -7.74
N ASP A 296 -8.93 -10.18 -8.66
CA ASP A 296 -8.61 -10.31 -10.09
C ASP A 296 -9.43 -9.41 -11.01
N LYS A 297 -10.46 -8.74 -10.47
CA LYS A 297 -11.37 -7.86 -11.21
C LYS A 297 -11.81 -6.66 -10.39
N LEU A 298 -12.25 -5.62 -11.09
CA LEU A 298 -12.99 -4.52 -10.46
C LEU A 298 -14.37 -5.06 -10.03
N VAL A 299 -14.80 -4.68 -8.82
CA VAL A 299 -16.07 -5.11 -8.22
C VAL A 299 -16.94 -3.90 -7.92
N ASP A 300 -16.46 -3.00 -7.06
CA ASP A 300 -17.12 -1.73 -6.75
C ASP A 300 -16.24 -0.59 -7.20
N GLU A 301 -16.43 -0.16 -8.44
CA GLU A 301 -15.74 1.04 -8.94
C GLU A 301 -16.17 2.28 -8.15
N ASP A 302 -15.22 3.16 -7.89
CA ASP A 302 -15.44 4.47 -7.28
C ASP A 302 -14.84 5.56 -8.18
N PRO A 303 -15.56 5.91 -9.27
CA PRO A 303 -15.13 6.94 -10.19
C PRO A 303 -14.95 8.30 -9.51
N PHE A 304 -15.78 8.64 -8.53
CA PHE A 304 -15.69 9.93 -7.83
C PHE A 304 -14.32 10.12 -7.17
N SER A 305 -13.88 9.13 -6.37
CA SER A 305 -12.56 9.15 -5.76
C SER A 305 -11.46 9.17 -6.82
N ARG A 306 -11.60 8.34 -7.87
CA ARG A 306 -10.60 8.24 -8.95
C ARG A 306 -10.40 9.55 -9.70
N GLU A 307 -11.48 10.21 -10.12
CA GLU A 307 -11.43 11.49 -10.83
C GLU A 307 -10.83 12.58 -9.93
N THR A 308 -11.21 12.62 -8.65
CA THR A 308 -10.65 13.58 -7.69
C THR A 308 -9.15 13.38 -7.50
N LEU A 309 -8.71 12.13 -7.35
CA LEU A 309 -7.28 11.80 -7.24
C LEU A 309 -6.51 12.13 -8.53
N ALA A 310 -7.13 11.96 -9.70
CA ALA A 310 -6.54 12.36 -10.98
C ALA A 310 -6.35 13.87 -11.05
N ASP A 311 -7.34 14.66 -10.64
CA ASP A 311 -7.25 16.13 -10.60
C ASP A 311 -6.14 16.60 -9.66
N MET A 312 -6.05 16.01 -8.45
CA MET A 312 -4.98 16.30 -7.49
C MET A 312 -3.59 15.96 -8.07
N ALA A 313 -3.47 14.81 -8.73
CA ALA A 313 -2.22 14.39 -9.36
C ALA A 313 -1.81 15.35 -10.48
N VAL A 314 -2.73 15.71 -11.37
CA VAL A 314 -2.47 16.64 -12.47
C VAL A 314 -2.03 18.00 -11.95
N ALA A 315 -2.72 18.53 -10.92
CA ALA A 315 -2.34 19.80 -10.30
C ALA A 315 -0.93 19.77 -9.69
N ALA A 316 -0.59 18.71 -8.95
CA ALA A 316 0.74 18.56 -8.35
C ALA A 316 1.84 18.41 -9.42
N LEU A 317 1.59 17.64 -10.47
CA LEU A 317 2.52 17.45 -11.59
C LEU A 317 2.72 18.74 -12.38
N ALA A 318 1.67 19.52 -12.61
CA ALA A 318 1.75 20.83 -13.27
C ALA A 318 2.59 21.83 -12.45
N ALA A 319 2.59 21.69 -11.12
CA ALA A 319 3.46 22.44 -10.22
C ALA A 319 4.90 21.86 -10.09
N GLY A 320 5.28 20.88 -10.93
CA GLY A 320 6.60 20.25 -10.90
C GLY A 320 6.85 19.41 -9.64
N ARG A 321 5.80 18.95 -8.95
CA ARG A 321 5.90 18.18 -7.71
C ARG A 321 5.72 16.69 -7.97
N GLN A 322 6.41 15.90 -7.15
CA GLN A 322 6.31 14.45 -7.16
C GLN A 322 4.94 14.00 -6.65
N VAL A 323 4.40 12.95 -7.26
CA VAL A 323 3.11 12.35 -6.88
C VAL A 323 3.33 10.88 -6.55
N THR A 324 2.88 10.45 -5.38
CA THR A 324 2.86 9.04 -4.97
C THR A 324 1.43 8.63 -4.62
N ILE A 325 0.87 7.67 -5.36
CA ILE A 325 -0.47 7.12 -5.12
C ILE A 325 -0.37 5.61 -4.97
N LEU A 326 -0.81 5.12 -3.81
CA LEU A 326 -0.79 3.71 -3.43
C LEU A 326 -2.21 3.20 -3.30
N ILE A 327 -2.57 2.20 -4.09
CA ILE A 327 -3.94 1.66 -4.14
C ILE A 327 -3.97 0.26 -3.49
N SER A 328 -4.95 0.04 -2.62
CA SER A 328 -5.24 -1.27 -2.03
C SER A 328 -6.28 -2.01 -2.88
N ASN A 329 -6.27 -3.35 -2.89
CA ASN A 329 -7.35 -4.12 -3.53
C ASN A 329 -8.72 -3.77 -2.93
N LYS A 330 -8.77 -3.34 -1.68
CA LYS A 330 -10.01 -2.93 -1.00
C LYS A 330 -10.58 -1.60 -1.52
N ALA A 331 -9.87 -0.89 -2.40
CA ALA A 331 -10.36 0.31 -3.06
C ALA A 331 -11.51 0.00 -4.03
N GLU A 332 -11.32 -0.96 -4.93
CA GLU A 332 -12.30 -1.26 -5.99
C GLU A 332 -12.36 -2.74 -6.39
N GLY A 333 -11.67 -3.62 -5.67
CA GLY A 333 -11.61 -5.05 -5.92
C GLY A 333 -10.26 -5.52 -6.46
N CYS A 334 -9.59 -4.73 -7.32
CA CYS A 334 -8.32 -5.12 -7.92
C CYS A 334 -7.42 -3.90 -8.12
N SER A 335 -6.38 -3.77 -7.28
CA SER A 335 -5.52 -2.59 -7.31
C SER A 335 -4.72 -2.41 -8.60
N PRO A 336 -4.25 -3.45 -9.32
CA PRO A 336 -3.66 -3.25 -10.65
C PRO A 336 -4.62 -2.60 -11.64
N LEU A 337 -5.87 -3.06 -11.70
CA LEU A 337 -6.88 -2.49 -12.58
C LEU A 337 -7.25 -1.07 -12.15
N SER A 338 -7.39 -0.80 -10.84
CA SER A 338 -7.57 0.56 -10.33
C SER A 338 -6.43 1.50 -10.69
N CYS A 339 -5.17 1.02 -10.63
CA CYS A 339 -4.01 1.80 -11.04
C CYS A 339 -4.07 2.15 -12.53
N ILE A 340 -4.47 1.20 -13.39
CA ILE A 340 -4.65 1.42 -14.82
C ILE A 340 -5.76 2.47 -15.05
N ARG A 341 -6.92 2.32 -14.42
CA ARG A 341 -8.03 3.29 -14.54
C ARG A 341 -7.64 4.69 -14.08
N LEU A 342 -6.90 4.80 -12.99
CA LEU A 342 -6.41 6.09 -12.51
C LEU A 342 -5.38 6.70 -13.48
N ALA A 343 -4.47 5.87 -14.00
CA ALA A 343 -3.50 6.29 -15.00
C ALA A 343 -4.17 6.79 -16.30
N GLU A 344 -5.22 6.11 -16.76
CA GLU A 344 -6.06 6.55 -17.89
C GLU A 344 -6.68 7.92 -17.60
N ALA A 345 -7.30 8.09 -16.43
CA ALA A 345 -7.92 9.35 -16.01
C ALA A 345 -6.93 10.53 -15.93
N ILE A 346 -5.70 10.27 -15.48
CA ILE A 346 -4.62 11.28 -15.44
C ILE A 346 -4.12 11.59 -16.86
N ALA A 347 -3.90 10.57 -17.69
CA ALA A 347 -3.42 10.75 -19.06
C ALA A 347 -4.43 11.51 -19.94
N ALA A 348 -5.73 11.33 -19.71
CA ALA A 348 -6.79 12.05 -20.42
C ALA A 348 -6.82 13.56 -20.12
N ARG A 349 -6.35 13.96 -18.93
CA ARG A 349 -6.33 15.36 -18.47
C ARG A 349 -5.05 16.11 -18.82
N ARG A 350 -4.02 15.40 -19.27
CA ARG A 350 -2.74 16.00 -19.62
C ARG A 350 -2.68 16.25 -21.13
N PRO A 351 -2.23 17.44 -21.57
CA PRO A 351 -1.95 17.67 -22.97
C PRO A 351 -0.83 16.71 -23.44
N ALA A 352 -0.94 16.24 -24.69
CA ALA A 352 -0.04 15.23 -25.26
C ALA A 352 1.44 15.67 -25.32
N ASP A 353 1.72 16.98 -25.22
CA ASP A 353 3.03 17.58 -25.46
C ASP A 353 3.81 17.97 -24.19
N ALA A 354 3.36 17.58 -23.00
CA ALA A 354 4.05 17.86 -21.73
C ALA A 354 4.96 16.71 -21.27
N ALA A 355 5.84 16.23 -22.17
CA ALA A 355 6.80 15.17 -21.93
C ALA A 355 8.15 15.69 -21.43
#